data_AF-A0A833M4Q6-F1
#
_entry.id   AF-A0A833M4Q6-F1
#
_cell.length_a   1.000
_cell.length_b   1.000
_cell.length_c   1.000
_cell.angle_alpha   90.00
_cell.angle_beta   90.00
_cell.angle_gamma   90.00
#
_symmetry.space_group_name_H-M   'P 1'
#
loop_
_entity.id
_entity.type
_entity.pdbx_description
1 polymer ?
#
loop_
_entity_poly.entity_id
_entity_poly.type
_entity_poly.pdbx_seq_one_letter_code
_entity_poly.pdbx_strand_id
1 'polypeptide(L)' 'MPLRVETFDRIEDAARALQGNRNARVIGGGTLLMRGVNTGIHGFDTVIVVRGGQSREVHSDGTRLE' A
#
# COMPACT_ATOMS: atom_id res chain seq x y z
N MET A 1 11.60 -9.56 -13.59
CA MET A 1 11.60 -9.87 -12.14
C MET A 1 10.17 -10.15 -11.72
N PRO A 2 9.89 -11.22 -10.97
CA PRO A 2 8.54 -11.50 -10.50
C PRO A 2 8.11 -10.42 -9.50
N LEU A 3 6.90 -9.87 -9.68
CA LEU A 3 6.28 -8.98 -8.72
C LEU A 3 5.72 -9.82 -7.57
N ARG A 4 6.16 -9.56 -6.33
CA ARG A 4 5.62 -10.23 -5.14
C ARG A 4 4.44 -9.44 -4.59
N VAL A 5 3.42 -10.15 -4.09
CA VAL A 5 2.28 -9.54 -3.41
C VAL A 5 2.21 -10.09 -1.99
N GLU A 6 2.20 -9.20 -1.01
CA GLU A 6 2.08 -9.51 0.41
C GLU A 6 0.81 -8.87 0.95
N THR A 7 -0.02 -9.65 1.65
CA THR A 7 -1.28 -9.16 2.22
C THR A 7 -1.22 -9.25 3.73
N PHE A 8 -1.57 -8.16 4.41
CA PHE A 8 -1.60 -8.06 5.86
C PHE A 8 -3.01 -7.66 6.31
N ASP A 9 -3.44 -8.22 7.43
CA ASP A 9 -4.74 -7.87 8.02
C ASP A 9 -4.67 -6.57 8.84
N ARG A 10 -3.50 -6.26 9.43
CA ARG A 10 -3.29 -5.07 10.26
C ARG A 10 -2.27 -4.11 9.64
N ILE A 11 -2.48 -2.82 9.85
CA ILE A 11 -1.63 -1.76 9.27
C ILE A 11 -0.22 -1.76 9.87
N GLU A 12 -0.07 -2.17 11.13
CA GLU A 12 1.22 -2.21 11.82
C GLU A 12 2.14 -3.28 11.22
N ASP A 13 1.58 -4.42 10.79
CA ASP A 13 2.33 -5.48 10.13
C ASP A 13 2.77 -5.07 8.73
N ALA A 14 1.89 -4.40 8.00
CA ALA A 14 2.22 -3.80 6.71
C ALA A 14 3.31 -2.71 6.83
N ALA A 15 3.25 -1.88 7.88
CA ALA A 15 4.25 -0.85 8.14
C ALA A 15 5.63 -1.46 8.44
N ARG A 16 5.68 -2.54 9.23
CA ARG A 16 6.92 -3.30 9.47
C ARG A 16 7.49 -3.89 8.18
N ALA A 17 6.65 -4.49 7.34
CA ALA A 17 7.07 -5.04 6.05
C ALA A 17 7.60 -3.94 5.10
N LEU A 18 6.95 -2.78 5.07
CA LEU A 18 7.40 -1.62 4.29
C LEU A 18 8.75 -1.07 4.77
N GLN A 19 8.96 -0.99 6.08
CA GLN A 19 10.25 -0.57 6.65
C GLN A 19 11.39 -1.56 6.31
N GLY A 20 11.08 -2.86 6.28
CA GLY A 20 12.03 -3.91 5.93
C GLY A 20 12.39 -3.98 4.43
N ASN A 21 11.54 -3.46 3.54
CA ASN A 21 11.76 -3.47 2.10
C ASN A 21 11.53 -2.09 1.45
N ARG A 22 12.63 -1.39 1.12
CA ARG A 22 12.59 -0.08 0.43
C ARG A 22 11.99 -0.13 -0.98
N ASN A 23 12.00 -1.31 -1.61
CA ASN A 23 11.39 -1.56 -2.91
C ASN A 23 9.93 -1.99 -2.80
N ALA A 24 9.34 -2.04 -1.60
CA ALA A 24 7.92 -2.32 -1.45
C ALA A 24 7.08 -1.05 -1.65
N ARG A 25 5.84 -1.24 -2.12
CA ARG A 25 4.83 -0.18 -2.25
C ARG A 25 3.51 -0.65 -1.67
N VAL A 26 2.89 0.18 -0.84
CA VAL A 26 1.54 -0.08 -0.31
C VAL A 26 0.50 0.31 -1.35
N ILE A 27 -0.50 -0.55 -1.55
CA ILE A 27 -1.63 -0.28 -2.45
C ILE A 27 -2.78 0.37 -1.69
N GLY A 28 -3.16 1.58 -2.14
CA GLY A 28 -4.44 2.22 -1.80
C GLY A 28 -5.43 2.01 -2.94
N GLY A 29 -5.58 3.02 -3.82
CA GLY A 29 -6.41 2.91 -5.03
C GLY A 29 -5.78 2.12 -6.19
N GLY A 30 -4.49 1.83 -6.15
CA GLY A 30 -3.79 0.95 -7.11
C GLY A 30 -3.54 1.50 -8.52
N THR A 31 -4.28 2.49 -9.00
CA THR A 31 -4.19 2.98 -10.40
C THR A 31 -2.77 3.36 -10.84
N LEU A 32 -2.06 4.17 -10.04
CA LEU A 32 -0.71 4.62 -10.41
C LEU A 32 0.34 3.51 -10.33
N LEU A 33 0.21 2.60 -9.35
CA LEU A 33 1.08 1.44 -9.22
C LEU A 33 0.89 0.49 -10.40
N MET A 34 -0.37 0.17 -10.74
CA MET A 34 -0.69 -0.75 -11.82
C MET A 34 -0.33 -0.18 -13.19
N ARG A 35 -0.42 1.15 -13.38
CA ARG A 35 0.14 1.79 -14.58
C ARG A 35 1.65 1.53 -14.70
N GLY A 36 2.39 1.64 -13.60
CA GLY A 36 3.82 1.32 -13.56
C GLY A 36 4.11 -0.14 -13.91
N VAL A 37 3.36 -1.09 -13.30
CA VAL A 37 3.46 -2.52 -13.61
C VAL A 37 3.22 -2.77 -15.10
N ASN A 38 2.12 -2.25 -15.65
CA ASN A 38 1.70 -2.50 -17.03
C ASN A 38 2.63 -1.85 -18.06
N THR A 39 3.30 -0.75 -17.71
CA THR A 39 4.25 -0.05 -18.59
C THR A 39 5.69 -0.55 -18.43
N GLY A 40 5.94 -1.49 -17.51
CA GLY A 40 7.29 -1.99 -17.24
C GLY A 40 8.19 -0.97 -16.53
N ILE A 41 7.64 0.06 -15.89
CA ILE A 41 8.42 1.02 -15.10
C ILE A 41 8.83 0.33 -13.79
N HIS A 42 10.08 -0.11 -13.73
CA HIS A 42 10.64 -0.92 -12.64
C HIS A 42 11.16 -0.06 -11.49
N GLY A 43 10.26 0.31 -10.56
CA GLY A 43 10.62 1.04 -9.33
C GLY A 43 10.34 0.29 -8.03
N PHE A 44 9.77 -0.92 -8.11
CA PHE A 44 9.38 -1.75 -6.98
C PHE A 44 9.29 -3.21 -7.38
N ASP A 45 9.47 -4.11 -6.41
CA ASP A 45 9.39 -5.56 -6.58
C ASP A 45 8.31 -6.22 -5.71
N THR A 46 7.74 -5.46 -4.76
CA THR A 46 6.77 -5.96 -3.80
C THR A 46 5.59 -4.99 -3.68
N VAL A 47 4.36 -5.53 -3.74
CA VAL A 47 3.12 -4.80 -3.44
C VAL A 47 2.57 -5.28 -2.11
N ILE A 48 2.33 -4.34 -1.20
CA ILE A 48 1.76 -4.58 0.13
C ILE A 48 0.28 -4.19 0.10
N VAL A 49 -0.59 -5.13 0.43
CA VAL A 49 -2.04 -4.96 0.55
C VAL A 49 -2.43 -4.98 2.02
N VAL A 50 -3.16 -3.96 2.48
CA VAL A 50 -3.75 -3.95 3.83
C VAL A 50 -5.24 -4.27 3.71
N ARG A 51 -5.69 -5.38 4.29
CA ARG A 51 -7.08 -5.84 4.21
C ARG A 51 -7.98 -5.13 5.23
N GLY A 52 -7.41 -4.73 6.37
CA GLY A 52 -8.09 -3.99 7.43
C GLY A 52 -8.53 -2.60 6.96
N GLY A 53 -9.82 -2.45 6.67
CA GLY A 53 -10.44 -1.28 6.05
C GLY A 53 -10.53 -0.01 6.90
N GLN A 54 -9.53 0.28 7.74
CA GLN A 54 -9.56 1.46 8.64
C GLN A 54 -9.41 2.80 7.91
N SER A 55 -9.17 2.80 6.59
CA SER A 55 -9.03 4.02 5.77
C SER A 55 -10.14 4.16 4.74
N ARG A 56 -11.38 3.87 5.15
CA ARG A 56 -12.57 4.04 4.31
C ARG A 56 -13.60 5.02 4.87
N GLU A 57 -13.36 5.51 6.08
CA GLU A 57 -14.25 6.43 6.77
C GLU A 57 -13.56 7.78 6.90
N VAL A 58 -14.36 8.84 6.83
CA VAL A 58 -13.92 10.20 7.12
C VAL A 58 -14.58 10.59 8.42
N HIS A 59 -13.77 10.96 9.40
CA HIS A 59 -14.22 11.43 10.69
C HIS A 59 -14.00 12.94 10.79
N SER A 60 -14.96 13.63 11.40
CA SER A 60 -14.80 15.04 11.75
C SER A 60 -14.23 15.09 13.17
N ASP A 61 -13.01 15.60 13.31
CA ASP A 61 -12.38 15.83 14.61
C ASP A 61 -12.13 17.33 14.82
N GLY A 62 -13.01 17.96 15.61
CA GLY A 62 -12.96 19.39 15.92
C GLY A 62 -12.97 20.26 14.66
N THR A 63 -11.83 20.88 14.37
CA THR A 63 -11.62 21.72 13.18
C THR A 63 -10.92 21.00 12.01
N ARG A 64 -10.78 19.67 12.05
CA ARG A 64 -10.16 18.86 11.00
C ARG A 64 -11.08 17.76 10.50
N LEU A 65 -10.83 17.36 9.25
CA LEU A 65 -11.34 16.12 8.67
C LEU A 65 -10.16 15.15 8.63
N GLU A 66 -10.36 13.95 9.17
CA GLU A 66 -9.37 12.87 9.19
C GLU A 66 -9.92 11.58 8.57
#